data_AF-A0A527VMN9-F1
#
_entry.id   AF-A0A527VMN9-F1
#
_cell.length_a   1.000
_cell.length_b   1.000
_cell.length_c   1.000
_cell.angle_alpha   90.00
_cell.angle_beta   90.00
_cell.angle_gamma   90.00
#
_symmetry.space_group_name_H-M   'P 1'
#
loop_
_entity.id
_entity.type
_entity.pdbx_description
1 polymer ?
#
loop_
_entity_poly.entity_id
_entity_poly.type
_entity_poly.pdbx_seq_one_letter_code
_entity_poly.pdbx_strand_id
1 'polypeptide(L)'
;VALTRDLGGQKVGGILSTSHGLQTEAPTRDQWNRSAGTLAQVAETAKAAGVTLNLEIVNRFESNMLNTAAQGLAFIEDTGSD
;
A
#
# COMPACT_ATOMS: atom_id res chain seq x y z
N VAL A 1 -4.68 2.33 -11.02
CA VAL A 1 -5.77 1.36 -11.29
C VAL A 1 -6.29 1.48 -12.72
N ALA A 2 -6.98 2.56 -13.11
CA ALA A 2 -7.58 2.69 -14.45
C ALA A 2 -6.58 2.47 -15.60
N LEU A 3 -5.45 3.19 -15.58
CA LEU A 3 -4.42 3.03 -16.62
C LEU A 3 -3.92 1.58 -16.73
N THR A 4 -3.69 0.91 -15.60
CA THR A 4 -3.26 -0.50 -15.57
C THR A 4 -4.30 -1.40 -16.22
N ARG A 5 -5.58 -1.26 -15.85
CA ARG A 5 -6.69 -2.00 -16.45
C ARG A 5 -6.79 -1.75 -17.95
N ASP A 6 -6.75 -0.48 -18.36
CA ASP A 6 -6.98 -0.08 -19.76
C ASP A 6 -5.86 -0.56 -20.69
N LEU A 7 -4.67 -0.79 -20.14
CA LEU A 7 -3.53 -1.42 -20.84
C LEU A 7 -3.53 -2.96 -20.73
N GLY A 8 -4.56 -3.58 -20.16
CA GLY A 8 -4.67 -5.03 -19.99
C GLY A 8 -3.87 -5.62 -18.83
N GLY A 9 -3.33 -4.76 -17.95
CA GLY A 9 -2.61 -5.17 -16.75
C GLY A 9 -3.55 -5.53 -15.59
N GLN A 10 -3.06 -6.39 -14.69
CA GLN A 10 -3.85 -6.92 -13.56
C GLN A 10 -3.23 -6.60 -12.19
N LYS A 11 -2.05 -5.96 -12.15
CA LYS A 11 -1.32 -5.72 -10.91
C LYS A 11 -0.74 -4.32 -10.89
N VAL A 12 -0.91 -3.63 -9.77
CA VAL A 12 -0.22 -2.38 -9.46
C VAL A 12 0.66 -2.65 -8.25
N GLY A 13 1.97 -2.57 -8.42
CA GLY A 13 2.93 -2.70 -7.34
C GLY A 13 3.62 -1.38 -7.01
N GLY A 14 4.15 -1.28 -5.79
CA GLY A 14 5.03 -0.19 -5.39
C GLY A 14 4.90 0.15 -3.91
N ILE A 15 5.57 1.24 -3.51
CA ILE A 15 5.41 1.86 -2.20
C ILE A 15 4.07 2.61 -2.18
N LEU A 16 2.98 1.87 -2.01
CA LEU A 16 1.61 2.42 -2.03
C LEU A 16 1.12 2.86 -0.65
N SER A 17 1.86 2.52 0.42
CA SER A 17 1.49 2.81 1.81
C SER A 17 2.00 4.17 2.31
N THR A 18 2.91 4.83 1.59
CA THR A 18 3.42 6.18 1.92
C THR A 18 4.22 6.74 0.73
N SER A 19 4.76 7.94 0.85
CA SER A 19 5.70 8.50 -0.12
C SER A 19 7.02 7.74 -0.18
N HIS A 20 7.58 7.61 -1.37
CA HIS A 20 8.94 7.08 -1.58
C HIS A 20 9.99 8.14 -1.20
N GLY A 21 10.97 7.74 -0.38
CA GLY A 21 12.13 8.53 0.00
C GLY A 21 12.50 8.38 1.47
N LEU A 22 13.63 8.96 1.86
CA LEU A 22 14.09 8.91 3.25
C LEU A 22 13.16 9.72 4.16
N GLN A 23 12.50 9.05 5.10
CA GLN A 23 11.87 9.66 6.26
C GLN A 23 12.62 9.25 7.52
N THR A 24 13.03 10.21 8.35
CA THR A 24 13.88 9.94 9.53
C THR A 24 13.09 9.58 10.78
N GLU A 25 11.82 9.96 10.83
CA GLU A 25 10.93 9.69 11.96
C GLU A 25 10.13 8.41 11.72
N ALA A 26 9.81 7.67 12.78
CA ALA A 26 8.88 6.56 12.71
C ALA A 26 7.46 7.05 12.37
N PRO A 27 6.64 6.27 11.64
CA PRO A 27 5.26 6.64 11.36
C PRO A 27 4.45 6.67 12.65
N THR A 28 3.59 7.68 12.80
CA THR A 28 2.62 7.71 13.89
C THR A 28 1.49 6.73 13.63
N ARG A 29 0.78 6.31 14.69
CA ARG A 29 -0.41 5.45 14.54
C ARG A 29 -1.48 6.10 13.66
N ASP A 30 -1.66 7.41 13.74
CA ASP A 30 -2.61 8.14 12.90
C ASP A 30 -2.21 8.11 11.42
N GLN A 31 -0.92 8.20 11.11
CA GLN A 31 -0.42 8.08 9.73
C GLN A 31 -0.65 6.66 9.19
N TRP A 32 -0.38 5.64 10.00
CA TRP A 32 -0.67 4.25 9.67
C TRP A 32 -2.17 4.05 9.35
N ASN A 33 -3.05 4.42 10.29
CA ASN A 33 -4.50 4.23 10.15
C ASN A 33 -5.06 4.99 8.94
N ARG A 34 -4.58 6.22 8.70
CA ARG A 34 -5.00 7.00 7.53
C ARG A 34 -4.58 6.33 6.23
N SER A 35 -3.35 5.81 6.17
CA SER A 35 -2.82 5.13 5.00
C SER A 35 -3.60 3.84 4.73
N ALA A 36 -3.74 2.97 5.73
CA ALA A 36 -4.49 1.72 5.63
C ALA A 36 -5.95 1.96 5.20
N GLY A 37 -6.64 2.92 5.83
CA GLY A 37 -8.02 3.28 5.48
C GLY A 37 -8.17 3.87 4.08
N THR A 38 -7.19 4.66 3.63
CA THR A 38 -7.17 5.17 2.24
C THR A 38 -6.96 4.02 1.26
N LEU A 39 -6.02 3.11 1.54
CA LEU A 39 -5.74 1.99 0.66
C LEU A 39 -6.93 1.03 0.58
N ALA A 40 -7.67 0.82 1.65
CA ALA A 40 -8.91 0.03 1.64
C ALA A 40 -9.94 0.58 0.63
N GLN A 41 -10.12 1.90 0.58
CA GLN A 41 -11.03 2.53 -0.41
C GLN A 41 -10.52 2.36 -1.84
N VAL A 42 -9.19 2.44 -2.05
CA VAL A 42 -8.58 2.20 -3.37
C VAL A 42 -8.69 0.72 -3.75
N ALA A 43 -8.61 -0.19 -2.78
CA ALA A 43 -8.74 -1.64 -2.98
C ALA A 43 -10.13 -1.99 -3.55
N GLU A 44 -11.21 -1.35 -3.10
CA GLU A 44 -12.55 -1.53 -3.69
C GLU A 44 -12.57 -1.17 -5.18
N THR A 45 -11.93 -0.05 -5.54
CA THR A 45 -11.81 0.38 -6.94
C THR A 45 -10.94 -0.59 -7.76
N ALA A 46 -9.86 -1.08 -7.17
CA ALA A 46 -8.95 -2.03 -7.80
C ALA A 46 -9.62 -3.39 -8.04
N LYS A 47 -10.35 -3.90 -7.03
CA LYS A 47 -11.14 -5.13 -7.09
C LYS A 47 -12.20 -5.06 -8.19
N ALA A 48 -12.97 -3.98 -8.25
CA ALA A 48 -13.95 -3.76 -9.32
C ALA A 48 -13.31 -3.68 -10.72
N ALA A 49 -12.05 -3.27 -10.82
CA ALA A 49 -11.28 -3.22 -12.06
C ALA A 49 -10.55 -4.53 -12.41
N GLY A 50 -10.62 -5.56 -11.58
CA GLY A 50 -9.85 -6.80 -11.76
C GLY A 50 -8.33 -6.60 -11.58
N VAL A 51 -7.94 -5.60 -10.77
CA VAL A 51 -6.55 -5.23 -10.51
C VAL A 51 -6.20 -5.49 -9.05
N THR A 52 -5.12 -6.22 -8.80
CA THR A 52 -4.56 -6.40 -7.46
C THR A 52 -3.62 -5.24 -7.11
N LEU A 53 -3.68 -4.77 -5.86
CA LEU A 53 -2.70 -3.85 -5.29
C LEU A 53 -1.64 -4.65 -4.53
N ASN A 54 -0.38 -4.46 -4.89
CA ASN A 54 0.74 -5.20 -4.33
C ASN A 54 1.64 -4.24 -3.54
N LEU A 55 1.55 -4.32 -2.21
CA LEU A 55 2.38 -3.52 -1.30
C LEU A 55 3.85 -3.94 -1.38
N GLU A 56 4.71 -2.99 -1.68
CA GLU A 56 6.15 -3.20 -1.69
C GLU A 56 6.74 -3.01 -0.28
N ILE A 57 7.51 -4.00 0.17
CA ILE A 57 8.27 -3.94 1.42
C ILE A 57 9.69 -3.55 1.07
N VAL A 58 10.11 -2.37 1.52
CA VAL A 58 11.38 -1.76 1.12
C VAL A 58 12.29 -1.49 2.30
N ASN A 59 13.55 -1.16 2.07
CA ASN A 59 14.45 -0.82 3.16
C ASN A 59 14.13 0.56 3.78
N ARG A 60 14.73 0.83 4.95
CA ARG A 60 14.49 2.06 5.74
C ARG A 60 14.93 3.36 5.08
N PHE A 61 15.65 3.30 3.95
CA PHE A 61 16.10 4.48 3.21
C PHE A 61 15.11 4.89 2.12
N GLU A 62 14.13 4.03 1.82
CA GLU A 62 13.12 4.23 0.78
C GLU A 62 11.72 4.48 1.37
N SER A 63 11.47 4.01 2.60
CA SER A 63 10.24 4.26 3.35
C SER A 63 10.46 4.03 4.84
N ASN A 64 9.75 4.77 5.69
CA ASN A 64 9.62 4.48 7.12
C ASN A 64 8.41 3.59 7.49
N MET A 65 7.55 3.22 6.53
CA MET A 65 6.26 2.57 6.84
C MET A 65 6.36 1.04 6.89
N LEU A 66 6.72 0.41 5.78
CA LEU A 66 6.72 -1.05 5.63
C LEU A 66 8.11 -1.55 5.28
N ASN A 67 8.86 -2.01 6.28
CA ASN A 67 10.24 -2.48 6.10
C ASN A 67 10.46 -3.97 6.38
N THR A 68 9.41 -4.66 6.82
CA THR A 68 9.41 -6.09 7.07
C THR A 68 8.12 -6.72 6.56
N ALA A 69 8.17 -8.01 6.22
CA ALA A 69 6.97 -8.74 5.81
C ALA A 69 5.89 -8.75 6.92
N ALA A 70 6.30 -8.83 8.19
CA ALA A 70 5.37 -8.79 9.31
C ALA A 70 4.58 -7.46 9.38
N GLN A 71 5.23 -6.33 9.13
CA GLN A 71 4.54 -5.04 9.02
C GLN A 71 3.59 -5.02 7.81
N GLY A 72 4.01 -5.56 6.67
CA GLY A 72 3.14 -5.66 5.49
C GLY A 72 1.87 -6.46 5.76
N LEU A 73 1.99 -7.61 6.43
CA LEU A 73 0.85 -8.44 6.81
C LEU A 73 -0.10 -7.72 7.77
N ALA A 74 0.43 -7.08 8.82
CA ALA A 74 -0.36 -6.30 9.75
C ALA A 74 -1.07 -5.11 9.06
N PHE A 75 -0.41 -4.48 8.09
CA PHE A 75 -1.00 -3.39 7.32
C PHE A 75 -2.18 -3.86 6.48
N ILE A 76 -2.06 -5.00 5.79
CA ILE A 76 -3.14 -5.62 5.00
C ILE A 76 -4.31 -6.00 5.90
N GLU A 77 -4.03 -6.60 7.06
CA GLU A 77 -5.08 -6.94 8.04
C GLU A 77 -5.85 -5.68 8.48
N ASP A 78 -5.14 -4.58 8.78
CA ASP A 78 -5.75 -3.30 9.16
C ASP A 78 -6.54 -2.63 8.03
N THR A 79 -6.32 -2.97 6.75
CA THR A 79 -7.19 -2.47 5.67
C THR A 79 -8.54 -3.17 5.63
N GLY A 80 -8.66 -4.37 6.23
CA GLY A 80 -9.86 -5.21 6.17
C GLY A 80 -10.22 -5.68 4.75
N SER A 81 -9.27 -5.63 3.82
CA SER A 81 -9.46 -6.02 2.42
C SER A 81 -9.00 -7.47 2.19
N ASP A 82 -9.71 -8.19 1.32
CA ASP A 82 -9.44 -9.58 0.92
C ASP A 82 -8.66 -9.70 -0.41
#